data_AF-A0A7S4EGK8-F1
#
_entry.id   AF-A0A7S4EGK8-F1
#
_cell.length_a   1.000
_cell.length_b   1.000
_cell.length_c   1.000
_cell.angle_alpha   90.00
_cell.angle_beta   90.00
_cell.angle_gamma   90.00
#
_symmetry.space_group_name_H-M   'P 1'
#
loop_
_entity.id
_entity.type
_entity.pdbx_description
1 polymer ?
#
loop_
_entity_poly.entity_id
_entity_poly.type
_entity_poly.pdbx_seq_one_letter_code
_entity_poly.pdbx_strand_id
1 'polypeptide(L)'
;EVFSALENRFLESLGAIDSFLFGICASSSMLIPSRSSSIPKVFPWPFVTVPRFSDRAEKLRRFSRAIAVTTYYYVDEEQRQEWEEYSSANDFWVEEGRHKQEQQQQQLQGEIITFQNKVLQGRESGSNGCVQENGNKTSAFMPRWQQYPVTETSPYNWDGFQYKALANAWETFQQQQQVIMSYVNNIPTNEDPDLNVEERNQFIGAFVRSNNDSQQQQQHTEPFGDIFYPIIPFEDDRDAMDDIILDSSSSGGNDNDNDNDNDN
;
A
#
# COMPACT_ATOMS: atom_id res chain seq x y z
N GLU A 1 20.29 14.19 24.64
CA GLU A 1 19.89 12.76 24.73
C GLU A 1 18.57 12.48 24.03
N VAL A 2 17.46 13.12 24.39
CA VAL A 2 16.14 12.86 23.74
C VAL A 2 16.14 13.12 22.23
N PHE A 3 16.63 14.28 21.78
CA PHE A 3 16.67 14.60 20.34
C PHE A 3 17.57 13.66 19.55
N SER A 4 18.73 13.29 20.09
CA SER A 4 19.63 12.30 19.46
C SER A 4 19.00 10.91 19.39
N ALA A 5 18.23 10.50 20.40
CA ALA A 5 17.50 9.25 20.37
C ALA A 5 16.37 9.28 19.31
N LEU A 6 15.67 10.41 19.18
CA LEU A 6 14.64 10.59 18.15
C LEU A 6 15.27 10.58 16.74
N GLU A 7 16.37 11.28 16.54
CA GLU A 7 17.10 11.32 15.28
C GLU A 7 17.57 9.91 14.86
N ASN A 8 18.22 9.18 15.76
CA ASN A 8 18.67 7.82 15.47
C ASN A 8 17.51 6.90 15.11
N ARG A 9 16.39 7.00 15.83
CA ARG A 9 15.18 6.20 15.53
C ARG A 9 14.55 6.58 14.20
N PHE A 10 14.54 7.87 13.87
CA PHE A 10 14.07 8.34 12.58
C PHE A 10 14.93 7.75 11.46
N LEU A 11 16.26 7.85 11.55
CA LEU A 11 17.19 7.29 10.56
C LEU A 11 17.06 5.76 10.42
N GLU A 12 16.94 5.02 11.52
CA GLU A 12 16.66 3.59 11.51
C GLU A 12 15.34 3.26 10.78
N SER A 13 14.33 4.08 11.00
CA SER A 13 13.03 3.95 10.32
C SER A 13 13.16 4.19 8.83
N LEU A 14 13.92 5.21 8.40
CA LEU A 14 14.11 5.49 6.97
C LEU A 14 14.81 4.32 6.27
N GLY A 15 15.90 3.80 6.85
CA GLY A 15 16.63 2.66 6.25
C GLY A 15 15.80 1.36 6.20
N ALA A 16 14.93 1.15 7.20
CA ALA A 16 13.98 0.04 7.17
C ALA A 16 12.92 0.21 6.06
N ILE A 17 12.47 1.45 5.82
CA ILE A 17 11.54 1.77 4.73
C ILE A 17 12.23 1.55 3.38
N ASP A 18 13.46 2.02 3.17
CA ASP A 18 14.18 1.81 1.91
C ASP A 18 14.31 0.32 1.56
N SER A 19 14.63 -0.50 2.55
CA SER A 19 14.69 -1.97 2.38
C SER A 19 13.33 -2.57 2.03
N PHE A 20 12.26 -2.03 2.61
CA PHE A 20 10.88 -2.42 2.31
C PHE A 20 10.47 -2.02 0.89
N LEU A 21 10.79 -0.79 0.47
CA LEU A 21 10.52 -0.25 -0.87
C LEU A 21 11.23 -1.05 -1.95
N PHE A 22 12.51 -1.38 -1.75
CA PHE A 22 13.23 -2.27 -2.65
C PHE A 22 12.49 -3.60 -2.84
N GLY A 23 11.95 -4.16 -1.75
CA GLY A 23 11.15 -5.37 -1.80
C GLY A 23 9.83 -5.22 -2.58
N ILE A 24 9.21 -4.03 -2.58
CA ILE A 24 8.03 -3.72 -3.39
C ILE A 24 8.41 -3.63 -4.87
N CYS A 25 9.43 -2.83 -5.21
CA CYS A 25 9.91 -2.66 -6.58
C CYS A 25 10.41 -3.98 -7.19
N ALA A 26 11.10 -4.82 -6.41
CA ALA A 26 11.48 -6.15 -6.88
C ALA A 26 10.26 -7.04 -7.16
N SER A 27 9.14 -6.83 -6.46
CA SER A 27 7.91 -7.60 -6.67
C SER A 27 7.19 -7.17 -7.95
N SER A 28 7.32 -5.91 -8.38
CA SER A 28 6.74 -5.45 -9.66
C SER A 28 7.47 -6.04 -10.87
N SER A 29 8.77 -6.31 -10.74
CA SER A 29 9.55 -7.02 -11.76
C SER A 29 9.32 -8.53 -11.80
N MET A 30 8.56 -9.10 -10.85
CA MET A 30 8.44 -10.54 -10.71
C MET A 30 7.29 -11.09 -11.58
N LEU A 31 7.61 -11.99 -12.51
CA LEU A 31 6.64 -12.70 -13.31
C LEU A 31 5.69 -13.52 -12.42
N ILE A 32 4.39 -13.20 -12.44
CA ILE A 32 3.40 -13.98 -11.71
C ILE A 32 2.84 -15.06 -12.66
N PRO A 33 2.90 -16.35 -12.29
CA PRO A 33 2.23 -17.41 -13.03
C PRO A 33 0.72 -17.13 -13.06
N SER A 34 0.19 -16.83 -14.24
CA SER A 34 -1.26 -16.65 -14.40
C SER A 34 -1.96 -17.99 -14.21
N ARG A 35 -2.99 -18.04 -13.35
CA ARG A 35 -3.84 -19.24 -13.19
C ARG A 35 -4.60 -19.62 -14.47
N SER A 36 -4.68 -18.73 -15.44
CA SER A 36 -5.45 -18.91 -16.69
C SER A 36 -4.58 -18.98 -17.95
N SER A 37 -3.26 -18.79 -17.85
CA SER A 37 -2.37 -18.74 -19.01
C SER A 37 -1.06 -19.46 -18.71
N SER A 38 -0.59 -20.27 -19.66
CA SER A 38 0.75 -20.89 -19.63
C SER A 38 1.88 -19.89 -19.82
N ILE A 39 1.57 -18.63 -20.13
CA ILE A 39 2.55 -17.54 -20.30
C ILE A 39 2.54 -16.69 -19.01
N PRO A 40 3.68 -16.58 -18.31
CA PRO A 40 3.81 -15.69 -17.16
C PRO A 40 3.50 -14.25 -17.58
N LYS A 41 2.66 -13.54 -16.81
CA LYS A 41 2.39 -12.13 -17.04
C LYS A 41 3.32 -11.29 -16.16
N VAL A 42 4.05 -10.36 -16.77
CA VAL A 42 4.56 -9.18 -16.05
C VAL A 42 3.35 -8.28 -15.85
N PHE A 43 3.07 -7.90 -14.61
CA PHE A 43 2.12 -6.83 -14.38
C PHE A 43 2.90 -5.53 -14.27
N PRO A 44 2.72 -4.57 -15.21
CA PRO A 44 3.37 -3.28 -15.10
C PRO A 44 2.85 -2.55 -13.86
N TRP A 45 3.61 -1.58 -13.37
CA TRP A 45 3.09 -0.63 -12.40
C TRP A 45 1.84 0.06 -12.99
N PRO A 46 0.75 0.27 -12.22
CA PRO A 46 0.61 0.07 -10.77
C PRO A 46 0.12 -1.32 -10.33
N PHE A 47 -0.07 -2.29 -11.24
CA PHE A 47 -0.75 -3.58 -11.04
C PHE A 47 0.05 -4.62 -10.23
N VAL A 48 0.49 -4.26 -9.03
CA VAL A 48 1.42 -5.07 -8.23
C VAL A 48 0.78 -5.46 -6.91
N THR A 49 0.95 -6.74 -6.52
CA THR A 49 0.54 -7.23 -5.21
C THR A 49 1.72 -7.95 -4.58
N VAL A 50 2.23 -7.38 -3.49
CA VAL A 50 3.40 -7.90 -2.80
C VAL A 50 2.96 -9.14 -2.01
N PRO A 51 3.52 -10.33 -2.30
CA PRO A 51 3.22 -11.52 -1.53
C PRO A 51 3.82 -11.41 -0.13
N ARG A 52 3.12 -11.94 0.88
CA ARG A 52 3.59 -11.88 2.27
C ARG A 52 3.76 -10.45 2.77
N PHE A 53 2.93 -9.53 2.28
CA PHE A 53 3.00 -8.11 2.65
C PHE A 53 2.91 -7.94 4.16
N SER A 54 2.03 -8.69 4.82
CA SER A 54 1.83 -8.65 6.27
C SER A 54 3.09 -9.04 7.05
N ASP A 55 3.92 -9.95 6.53
CA ASP A 55 5.25 -10.31 7.05
C ASP A 55 6.26 -9.20 6.95
N ARG A 56 6.31 -8.55 5.80
CA ARG A 56 7.26 -7.47 5.55
C ARG A 56 6.88 -6.22 6.35
N ALA A 57 5.61 -5.85 6.33
CA ALA A 57 5.07 -4.70 7.01
C ALA A 57 5.14 -4.83 8.54
N GLU A 58 4.86 -6.01 9.12
CA GLU A 58 5.04 -6.22 10.57
C GLU A 58 6.50 -5.96 11.00
N LYS A 59 7.47 -6.47 10.25
CA LYS A 59 8.90 -6.23 10.54
C LYS A 59 9.20 -4.74 10.49
N LEU A 60 8.78 -4.05 9.44
CA LEU A 60 8.96 -2.61 9.31
C LEU A 60 8.33 -1.86 10.49
N ARG A 61 7.10 -2.20 10.88
CA ARG A 61 6.44 -1.61 12.06
C ARG A 61 7.22 -1.83 13.34
N ARG A 62 7.75 -3.04 13.57
CA ARG A 62 8.56 -3.32 14.78
C ARG A 62 9.85 -2.49 14.82
N PHE A 63 10.49 -2.28 13.68
CA PHE A 63 11.70 -1.45 13.60
C PHE A 63 11.42 0.05 13.73
N SER A 64 10.40 0.55 13.02
CA SER A 64 10.06 1.98 12.96
C SER A 64 9.13 2.46 14.07
N ARG A 65 8.53 1.53 14.83
CA ARG A 65 7.38 1.78 15.72
C ARG A 65 6.15 2.34 15.00
N ALA A 66 6.08 2.22 13.67
CA ALA A 66 4.89 2.62 12.92
C ALA A 66 3.66 1.79 13.35
N ILE A 67 2.53 2.47 13.47
CA ILE A 67 1.27 1.86 13.89
C ILE A 67 0.62 1.09 12.74
N ALA A 68 0.79 1.56 11.50
CA ALA A 68 0.37 0.90 10.27
C ALA A 68 1.38 1.17 9.15
N VAL A 69 1.40 0.29 8.15
CA VAL A 69 2.12 0.50 6.88
C VAL A 69 1.12 0.27 5.77
N THR A 70 1.02 1.24 4.86
CA THR A 70 0.02 1.29 3.80
C THR A 70 0.69 1.63 2.48
N THR A 71 0.33 0.93 1.41
CA THR A 71 0.68 1.33 0.04
C THR A 71 -0.50 2.02 -0.62
N TYR A 72 -0.17 3.09 -1.33
CA TYR A 72 -1.07 3.77 -2.25
C TYR A 72 -0.42 3.71 -3.62
N TYR A 73 -1.22 3.43 -4.64
CA TYR A 73 -0.77 3.54 -6.02
C TYR A 73 -1.38 4.74 -6.68
N TYR A 74 -0.68 5.30 -7.64
CA TYR A 74 -1.25 6.30 -8.54
C TYR A 74 -1.79 5.56 -9.76
N VAL A 75 -3.08 5.75 -10.06
CA VAL A 75 -3.76 5.11 -11.18
C VAL A 75 -4.42 6.20 -12.01
N ASP A 76 -4.03 6.29 -13.28
CA ASP A 76 -4.66 7.21 -14.21
C ASP A 76 -6.11 6.80 -14.47
N GLU A 77 -6.97 7.77 -14.81
CA GLU A 77 -8.39 7.52 -15.04
C GLU A 77 -8.64 6.47 -16.13
N GLU A 78 -7.79 6.44 -17.16
CA GLU A 78 -7.87 5.45 -18.25
C GLU A 78 -7.60 4.02 -17.76
N GLN A 79 -6.81 3.86 -16.69
CA GLN A 79 -6.47 2.57 -16.10
C GLN A 79 -7.43 2.15 -14.98
N ARG A 80 -8.42 2.99 -14.63
CA ARG A 80 -9.33 2.75 -13.51
C ARG A 80 -10.04 1.42 -13.60
N GLN A 81 -10.64 1.11 -14.75
CA GLN A 81 -11.38 -0.13 -14.93
C GLN A 81 -10.47 -1.35 -14.77
N GLU A 82 -9.30 -1.32 -15.41
CA GLU A 82 -8.31 -2.40 -15.31
C GLU A 82 -7.83 -2.57 -13.86
N TRP A 83 -7.65 -1.46 -13.13
CA TRP A 83 -7.25 -1.48 -11.72
C TRP A 83 -8.33 -2.11 -10.84
N GLU A 84 -9.60 -1.78 -11.07
CA GLU A 84 -10.72 -2.39 -10.35
C GLU A 84 -10.80 -3.90 -10.60
N GLU A 85 -10.66 -4.34 -11.86
CA GLU A 85 -10.64 -5.76 -12.20
C GLU A 85 -9.43 -6.48 -11.56
N TYR A 86 -8.25 -5.85 -11.63
CA TYR A 86 -7.03 -6.36 -11.01
C TYR A 86 -7.18 -6.48 -9.50
N SER A 87 -7.62 -5.43 -8.83
CA SER A 87 -7.73 -5.36 -7.39
C SER A 87 -8.74 -6.37 -6.84
N SER A 88 -9.88 -6.55 -7.51
CA SER A 88 -10.84 -7.62 -7.18
C SER A 88 -10.26 -9.02 -7.38
N ALA A 89 -9.37 -9.22 -8.35
CA ALA A 89 -8.74 -10.53 -8.60
C ALA A 89 -7.55 -10.83 -7.67
N ASN A 90 -7.01 -9.82 -6.98
CA ASN A 90 -5.76 -9.92 -6.21
C ASN A 90 -5.91 -9.47 -4.74
N ASP A 91 -7.10 -9.55 -4.17
CA ASP A 91 -7.40 -9.16 -2.78
C ASP A 91 -6.94 -10.18 -1.71
N PHE A 92 -6.26 -11.26 -2.10
CA PHE A 92 -5.82 -12.35 -1.21
C PHE A 92 -4.94 -11.88 -0.04
N TRP A 93 -4.26 -10.75 -0.18
CA TRP A 93 -3.41 -10.17 0.87
C TRP A 93 -4.21 -9.75 2.11
N VAL A 94 -5.51 -9.46 1.95
CA VAL A 94 -6.41 -9.12 3.05
C VAL A 94 -6.54 -10.32 3.99
N GLU A 95 -6.82 -11.50 3.42
CA GLU A 95 -6.97 -12.74 4.15
C GLU A 95 -5.65 -13.19 4.77
N GLU A 96 -4.54 -13.03 4.03
CA GLU A 96 -3.19 -13.23 4.56
C GLU A 96 -2.93 -12.39 5.82
N GLY A 97 -3.25 -11.09 5.76
CA GLY A 97 -3.10 -10.18 6.89
C GLY A 97 -3.97 -10.54 8.08
N ARG A 98 -5.24 -10.92 7.83
CA ARG A 98 -6.18 -11.38 8.86
C ARG A 98 -5.67 -12.64 9.57
N HIS A 99 -5.29 -13.66 8.82
CA HIS A 99 -4.77 -14.90 9.39
C HIS A 99 -3.53 -14.66 10.26
N LYS A 100 -2.63 -13.78 9.80
CA LYS A 100 -1.45 -13.39 10.59
C LYS A 100 -1.82 -12.67 11.89
N GLN A 101 -2.76 -11.74 11.81
CA GLN A 101 -3.30 -11.02 12.95
C GLN A 101 -3.92 -11.99 13.98
N GLU A 102 -4.67 -13.00 13.54
CA GLU A 102 -5.20 -14.07 14.41
C GLU A 102 -4.10 -14.90 15.08
N GLN A 103 -3.04 -15.25 14.35
CA GLN A 103 -1.90 -15.96 14.92
C GLN A 103 -1.21 -15.16 16.02
N GLN A 104 -1.02 -13.85 15.82
CA GLN A 104 -0.45 -12.97 16.84
C GLN A 104 -1.35 -12.88 18.08
N GLN A 105 -2.67 -12.77 17.88
CA GLN A 105 -3.62 -12.77 18.99
C GLN A 105 -3.51 -14.03 19.85
N GLN A 106 -3.41 -15.21 19.22
CA GLN A 106 -3.26 -16.48 19.93
C GLN A 106 -1.95 -16.52 20.76
N GLN A 107 -0.89 -15.86 20.28
CA GLN A 107 0.39 -15.80 20.96
C GLN A 107 0.42 -14.80 22.13
N LEU A 108 -0.37 -13.72 22.06
CA LEU A 108 -0.29 -12.59 23.00
C LEU A 108 -1.19 -12.70 24.24
N GLN A 109 -1.95 -13.80 24.43
CA GLN A 109 -2.73 -14.09 25.66
C GLN A 109 -3.44 -12.88 26.33
N GLY A 110 -4.06 -11.96 25.58
CA GLY A 110 -4.94 -10.94 26.19
C GLY A 110 -4.94 -9.54 25.59
N GLU A 111 -3.98 -9.17 24.72
CA GLU A 111 -4.07 -7.90 23.99
C GLU A 111 -4.88 -8.08 22.71
N ILE A 112 -6.15 -7.72 22.78
CA ILE A 112 -7.08 -7.86 21.68
C ILE A 112 -7.05 -6.56 20.87
N ILE A 113 -6.38 -6.60 19.73
CA ILE A 113 -6.80 -5.75 18.61
C ILE A 113 -8.06 -6.41 18.07
N THR A 114 -9.22 -5.80 18.28
CA THR A 114 -10.49 -6.34 17.77
C THR A 114 -10.52 -6.14 16.27
N PHE A 115 -10.21 -7.20 15.52
CA PHE A 115 -10.45 -7.24 14.08
C PHE A 115 -11.93 -7.55 13.90
N GLN A 116 -12.72 -6.56 13.51
CA GLN A 116 -14.07 -6.87 13.09
C GLN A 116 -14.02 -7.52 11.69
N ASN A 117 -14.95 -8.46 11.46
CA ASN A 117 -14.91 -9.48 10.40
C ASN A 117 -15.58 -9.05 9.08
N LYS A 118 -16.03 -7.79 8.95
CA LYS A 118 -16.51 -7.26 7.68
C LYS A 118 -15.32 -6.85 6.83
N VAL A 119 -14.77 -7.84 6.13
CA VAL A 119 -13.84 -7.61 5.03
C VAL A 119 -14.52 -6.73 3.98
N LEU A 120 -13.97 -5.52 3.86
CA LEU A 120 -13.59 -4.81 2.63
C LEU A 120 -14.29 -5.35 1.37
N GLN A 121 -15.50 -4.88 1.11
CA GLN A 121 -16.16 -5.15 -0.17
C GLN A 121 -15.55 -4.22 -1.21
N GLY A 122 -14.62 -4.76 -2.00
CA GLY A 122 -14.46 -4.32 -3.37
C GLY A 122 -15.76 -4.60 -4.09
N ARG A 123 -16.62 -3.59 -4.19
CA ARG A 123 -17.86 -3.60 -4.97
C ARG A 123 -18.93 -4.59 -4.48
N GLU A 124 -19.70 -4.18 -3.47
CA GLU A 124 -21.08 -4.70 -3.38
C GLU A 124 -21.87 -4.09 -4.55
N SER A 125 -22.40 -4.91 -5.46
CA SER A 125 -23.30 -4.47 -6.53
C SER A 125 -24.48 -3.69 -5.94
N GLY A 126 -24.45 -2.36 -6.05
CA GLY A 126 -25.55 -1.47 -5.67
C GLY A 126 -25.32 -0.58 -4.44
N SER A 127 -24.17 -0.67 -3.76
CA SER A 127 -23.78 0.33 -2.75
C SER A 127 -22.71 1.25 -3.35
N ASN A 128 -22.75 2.55 -3.02
CA ASN A 128 -21.77 3.57 -3.45
C ASN A 128 -20.35 3.36 -2.86
N GLY A 129 -20.00 2.10 -2.54
CA GLY A 129 -18.75 1.67 -1.92
C GLY A 129 -17.77 1.11 -2.94
N CYS A 130 -17.33 1.97 -3.86
CA CYS A 130 -16.09 1.87 -4.64
C CYS A 130 -15.49 3.27 -4.66
N VAL A 131 -14.27 3.45 -5.20
CA VAL A 131 -13.59 4.75 -5.39
C VAL A 131 -14.65 5.82 -5.61
N GLN A 132 -14.92 6.69 -4.62
CA GLN A 132 -16.00 7.66 -4.79
C GLN A 132 -15.63 8.45 -6.03
N GLU A 133 -16.53 8.46 -7.02
CA GLU A 133 -16.44 9.41 -8.12
C GLU A 133 -16.44 10.78 -7.45
N ASN A 134 -15.25 11.36 -7.25
CA ASN A 134 -15.17 12.74 -6.88
C ASN A 134 -15.96 13.47 -7.97
N GLY A 135 -17.04 14.14 -7.58
CA GLY A 135 -17.92 14.86 -8.52
C GLY A 135 -17.16 15.87 -9.38
N ASN A 136 -15.94 16.22 -8.95
CA ASN A 136 -14.90 16.80 -9.77
C ASN A 136 -13.99 15.70 -10.29
N LYS A 137 -14.18 15.30 -11.56
CA LYS A 137 -13.31 14.34 -12.28
C LYS A 137 -11.84 14.76 -12.14
N THR A 138 -11.13 14.23 -11.15
CA THR A 138 -9.68 14.22 -11.17
C THR A 138 -9.27 13.21 -12.25
N SER A 139 -8.27 13.54 -13.06
CA SER A 139 -7.80 12.67 -14.14
C SER A 139 -7.08 11.40 -13.65
N ALA A 140 -6.97 11.24 -12.34
CA ALA A 140 -6.35 10.10 -11.68
C ALA A 140 -6.95 9.92 -10.28
N PHE A 141 -6.71 8.75 -9.70
CA PHE A 141 -7.05 8.43 -8.32
C PHE A 141 -5.90 7.69 -7.65
N MET A 142 -5.87 7.72 -6.33
CA MET A 142 -4.77 7.14 -5.57
C MET A 142 -5.27 6.00 -4.66
N PRO A 143 -5.62 4.82 -5.21
CA PRO A 143 -6.22 3.77 -4.42
C PRO A 143 -5.26 3.27 -3.34
N ARG A 144 -5.78 3.17 -2.12
CA ARG A 144 -5.17 2.37 -1.07
C ARG A 144 -5.14 0.92 -1.54
N TRP A 145 -3.97 0.30 -1.56
CA TRP A 145 -3.84 -1.09 -1.94
C TRP A 145 -3.60 -1.99 -0.75
N GLN A 146 -2.35 -2.24 -0.35
CA GLN A 146 -2.03 -3.17 0.75
C GLN A 146 -1.78 -2.42 2.04
N GLN A 147 -2.33 -2.93 3.14
CA GLN A 147 -2.13 -2.36 4.47
C GLN A 147 -1.91 -3.46 5.50
N TYR A 148 -1.03 -3.17 6.48
CA TYR A 148 -0.92 -3.99 7.67
C TYR A 148 -0.71 -3.13 8.92
N PRO A 149 -1.48 -3.33 10.00
CA PRO A 149 -2.60 -4.27 10.16
C PRO A 149 -3.76 -4.00 9.19
N VAL A 150 -4.47 -5.06 8.83
CA VAL A 150 -5.75 -4.96 8.12
C VAL A 150 -6.80 -4.43 9.10
N THR A 151 -7.56 -3.41 8.67
CA THR A 151 -8.62 -2.77 9.46
C THR A 151 -9.87 -2.58 8.64
N GLU A 152 -11.04 -2.60 9.28
CA GLU A 152 -12.31 -2.34 8.59
C GLU A 152 -12.55 -0.88 8.23
N THR A 153 -11.95 0.04 8.98
CA THR A 153 -12.14 1.50 8.84
C THR A 153 -11.46 2.08 7.59
N SER A 154 -10.90 1.23 6.73
CA SER A 154 -10.20 1.65 5.53
C SER A 154 -10.30 0.59 4.44
N PRO A 155 -11.31 0.69 3.57
CA PRO A 155 -11.46 -0.22 2.44
C PRO A 155 -10.22 -0.19 1.54
N TYR A 156 -9.85 -1.35 0.99
CA TYR A 156 -8.96 -1.36 -0.17
C TYR A 156 -9.66 -0.64 -1.33
N ASN A 157 -8.88 -0.04 -2.23
CA ASN A 157 -9.33 0.92 -3.25
C ASN A 157 -9.96 2.22 -2.73
N TRP A 158 -9.86 2.54 -1.44
CA TRP A 158 -10.24 3.87 -0.98
C TRP A 158 -9.32 4.93 -1.61
N ASP A 159 -9.90 6.02 -2.13
CA ASP A 159 -9.12 7.07 -2.81
C ASP A 159 -8.32 7.91 -1.81
N GLY A 160 -7.00 7.74 -1.85
CA GLY A 160 -6.03 8.47 -1.05
C GLY A 160 -6.09 9.99 -1.23
N PHE A 161 -6.60 10.51 -2.35
CA PHE A 161 -6.78 11.96 -2.51
C PHE A 161 -7.88 12.54 -1.62
N GLN A 162 -8.77 11.71 -1.07
CA GLN A 162 -9.70 12.16 -0.03
C GLN A 162 -8.99 12.37 1.31
N TYR A 163 -7.77 11.87 1.47
CA TYR A 163 -6.95 12.13 2.64
C TYR A 163 -6.14 13.41 2.47
N LYS A 164 -6.58 14.51 3.09
CA LYS A 164 -5.96 15.84 2.96
C LYS A 164 -4.44 15.83 3.13
N ALA A 165 -3.90 15.15 4.14
CA ALA A 165 -2.45 15.06 4.37
C ALA A 165 -1.69 14.47 3.17
N LEU A 166 -2.24 13.40 2.58
CA LEU A 166 -1.65 12.74 1.41
C LEU A 166 -1.91 13.54 0.12
N ALA A 167 -3.09 14.14 -0.04
CA ALA A 167 -3.39 15.02 -1.16
C ALA A 167 -2.45 16.24 -1.20
N ASN A 168 -2.15 16.84 -0.04
CA ASN A 168 -1.20 17.95 0.07
C ASN A 168 0.25 17.51 -0.22
N ALA A 169 0.59 16.26 0.07
CA ALA A 169 1.91 15.70 -0.23
C ALA A 169 2.14 15.46 -1.74
N TRP A 170 1.06 15.34 -2.53
CA TRP A 170 1.12 14.94 -3.94
C TRP A 170 1.95 15.88 -4.82
N GLU A 171 1.77 17.20 -4.70
CA GLU A 171 2.50 18.16 -5.54
C GLU A 171 4.03 18.02 -5.35
N THR A 172 4.46 17.88 -4.10
CA THR A 172 5.88 17.68 -3.76
C THR A 172 6.38 16.33 -4.26
N PHE A 173 5.55 15.28 -4.30
CA PHE A 173 5.92 14.00 -4.90
C PHE A 173 6.16 14.12 -6.39
N GLN A 174 5.29 14.82 -7.11
CA GLN A 174 5.42 15.03 -8.55
C GLN A 174 6.66 15.86 -8.89
N GLN A 175 6.97 16.88 -8.08
CA GLN A 175 8.03 17.83 -8.41
C GLN A 175 9.41 17.47 -7.83
N GLN A 176 9.45 16.89 -6.63
CA GLN A 176 10.69 16.79 -5.84
C GLN A 176 11.02 15.36 -5.41
N GLN A 177 10.05 14.44 -5.45
CA GLN A 177 10.19 13.05 -4.98
C GLN A 177 10.79 12.95 -3.57
N GLN A 178 10.42 13.87 -2.69
CA GLN A 178 10.92 13.89 -1.32
C GLN A 178 10.01 13.12 -0.37
N VAL A 179 10.60 12.58 0.68
CA VAL A 179 9.87 12.04 1.84
C VAL A 179 9.17 13.20 2.55
N ILE A 180 7.89 13.04 2.85
CA ILE A 180 7.08 14.08 3.48
C ILE A 180 6.52 13.55 4.78
N MET A 181 6.68 14.33 5.84
CA MET A 181 5.97 14.10 7.09
C MET A 181 4.69 14.94 7.09
N SER A 182 3.57 14.33 7.43
CA SER A 182 2.31 15.07 7.57
C SER A 182 2.35 15.98 8.81
N TYR A 183 1.36 16.87 8.89
CA TYR A 183 0.98 17.47 10.15
C TYR A 183 0.42 16.42 11.13
N VAL A 184 0.22 16.80 12.38
CA VAL A 184 -0.37 15.92 13.39
C VAL A 184 -1.85 15.66 13.05
N ASN A 185 -2.21 14.40 12.82
CA ASN A 185 -3.49 14.00 12.24
C ASN A 185 -4.66 13.90 13.24
N ASN A 186 -4.43 14.15 14.52
CA ASN A 186 -5.45 14.18 15.57
C ASN A 186 -5.46 15.49 16.37
N ILE A 187 -4.84 16.55 15.83
CA ILE A 187 -4.88 17.91 16.39
C ILE A 187 -5.26 18.86 15.25
N PRO A 188 -6.31 19.69 15.38
CA PRO A 188 -6.65 20.66 14.35
C PRO A 188 -5.48 21.61 14.10
N THR A 189 -5.20 21.89 12.83
CA THR A 189 -4.12 22.79 12.42
C THR A 189 -4.66 23.94 11.57
N ASN A 190 -3.81 24.88 11.17
CA ASN A 190 -4.23 25.95 10.26
C ASN A 190 -4.56 25.39 8.86
N GLU A 191 -3.96 24.26 8.49
CA GLU A 191 -4.16 23.54 7.23
C GLU A 191 -5.42 22.68 7.24
N ASP A 192 -5.86 22.22 8.42
CA ASP A 192 -7.10 21.45 8.61
C ASP A 192 -7.85 21.87 9.88
N PRO A 193 -8.46 23.07 9.89
CA PRO A 193 -9.15 23.60 11.06
C PRO A 193 -10.43 22.81 11.41
N ASP A 194 -11.01 22.13 10.41
CA ASP A 194 -12.24 21.34 10.53
C ASP A 194 -11.96 19.84 10.77
N LEU A 195 -10.74 19.49 11.17
CA LEU A 195 -10.34 18.11 11.43
C LEU A 195 -11.29 17.45 12.44
N ASN A 196 -11.89 16.33 12.03
CA ASN A 196 -12.68 15.49 12.93
C ASN A 196 -11.77 14.67 13.85
N VAL A 197 -11.34 15.27 14.96
CA VAL A 197 -10.42 14.67 15.94
C VAL A 197 -10.94 13.34 16.49
N GLU A 198 -12.24 13.25 16.75
CA GLU A 198 -12.87 12.05 17.31
C GLU A 198 -12.76 10.87 16.34
N GLU A 199 -13.04 11.08 15.06
CA GLU A 199 -12.88 10.07 14.02
C GLU A 199 -11.42 9.63 13.86
N ARG A 200 -10.47 10.56 13.97
CA ARG A 200 -9.02 10.25 13.90
C ARG A 200 -8.54 9.45 15.09
N ASN A 201 -9.02 9.78 16.29
CA ASN A 201 -8.77 9.02 17.52
C ASN A 201 -9.40 7.62 17.46
N GLN A 202 -10.59 7.49 16.85
CA GLN A 202 -11.21 6.19 16.62
C GLN A 202 -10.41 5.35 15.63
N PHE A 203 -9.96 5.94 14.52
CA PHE A 203 -9.11 5.27 13.52
C PHE A 203 -7.82 4.76 14.16
N ILE A 204 -7.05 5.61 14.84
CA ILE A 204 -5.79 5.16 15.45
C ILE A 204 -6.03 4.19 16.60
N GLY A 205 -7.15 4.37 17.33
CA GLY A 205 -7.62 3.43 18.33
C GLY A 205 -7.85 2.02 17.78
N ALA A 206 -8.22 1.87 16.51
CA ALA A 206 -8.38 0.55 15.89
C ALA A 206 -7.04 -0.23 15.79
N PHE A 207 -5.90 0.45 15.84
CA PHE A 207 -4.57 -0.19 15.73
C PHE A 207 -3.85 -0.34 17.07
N VAL A 208 -4.10 0.57 18.02
CA VAL A 208 -3.33 0.69 19.27
C VAL A 208 -4.08 0.13 20.48
N ARG A 209 -5.40 -0.13 20.38
CA ARG A 209 -6.18 -0.59 21.54
C ARG A 209 -5.75 -1.96 22.05
N SER A 210 -5.54 -2.03 23.36
CA SER A 210 -5.54 -3.24 24.18
C SER A 210 -6.88 -3.32 24.93
N ASN A 211 -7.46 -4.52 25.07
CA ASN A 211 -8.78 -4.70 25.70
C ASN A 211 -8.84 -4.37 27.20
N ASN A 212 -7.71 -4.05 27.83
CA ASN A 212 -7.63 -3.71 29.24
C ASN A 212 -7.93 -2.22 29.53
N ASP A 213 -7.97 -1.38 28.49
CA ASP A 213 -8.29 0.04 28.63
C ASP A 213 -9.81 0.24 28.60
N SER A 214 -10.37 0.20 29.82
CA SER A 214 -11.78 0.45 30.10
C SER A 214 -12.32 1.67 29.34
N GLN A 215 -13.57 1.55 28.88
CA GLN A 215 -14.25 2.39 27.88
C GLN A 215 -14.36 3.90 28.15
N GLN A 216 -13.74 4.42 29.21
CA GLN A 216 -13.87 5.80 29.66
C GLN A 216 -12.59 6.64 29.56
N GLN A 217 -11.43 6.05 29.27
CA GLN A 217 -10.22 6.84 28.92
C GLN A 217 -10.12 7.13 27.40
N GLN A 218 -11.15 6.74 26.64
CA GLN A 218 -11.12 6.53 25.18
C GLN A 218 -11.32 7.79 24.30
N GLN A 219 -10.92 8.99 24.75
CA GLN A 219 -11.07 10.21 23.92
C GLN A 219 -9.75 10.87 23.55
N HIS A 220 -8.62 10.42 24.10
CA HIS A 220 -7.31 10.99 23.80
C HIS A 220 -6.33 9.89 23.42
N THR A 221 -5.85 9.97 22.18
CA THR A 221 -4.70 9.18 21.71
C THR A 221 -3.49 10.09 21.66
N GLU A 222 -2.28 9.53 21.74
CA GLU A 222 -1.06 10.34 21.58
C GLU A 222 -1.07 11.04 20.20
N PRO A 223 -0.48 12.24 20.08
CA PRO A 223 -0.30 12.90 18.80
C PRO A 223 0.37 11.97 17.77
N PHE A 224 -0.20 11.82 16.59
CA PHE A 224 0.38 10.99 15.53
C PHE A 224 0.39 11.71 14.18
N GLY A 225 1.29 11.29 13.30
CA GLY A 225 1.43 11.78 11.93
C GLY A 225 1.80 10.63 11.00
N ASP A 226 1.78 10.90 9.71
CA ASP A 226 2.22 9.99 8.66
C ASP A 226 3.59 10.41 8.13
N ILE A 227 4.33 9.42 7.64
CA ILE A 227 5.51 9.65 6.81
C ILE A 227 5.19 9.02 5.47
N PHE A 228 5.11 9.85 4.44
CA PHE A 228 4.80 9.42 3.09
C PHE A 228 6.09 9.35 2.27
N TYR A 229 6.27 8.21 1.60
CA TYR A 229 7.41 7.90 0.76
C TYR A 229 6.96 7.75 -0.69
N PRO A 230 7.46 8.58 -1.62
CA PRO A 230 7.13 8.44 -3.03
C PRO A 230 7.82 7.20 -3.62
N ILE A 231 7.04 6.36 -4.29
CA ILE A 231 7.52 5.23 -5.09
C ILE A 231 7.11 5.51 -6.54
N ILE A 232 7.75 6.50 -7.16
CA ILE A 232 7.43 6.96 -8.52
C ILE A 232 8.69 6.79 -9.38
N PRO A 233 8.65 6.01 -10.47
CA PRO A 233 9.78 5.92 -11.40
C PRO A 233 10.00 7.28 -12.10
N PHE A 234 11.26 7.70 -12.26
CA PHE A 234 11.60 8.89 -13.06
C PHE A 234 11.17 8.71 -14.52
N GLU A 235 10.88 9.80 -15.23
CA GLU A 235 10.67 9.74 -16.70
C GLU A 235 11.88 9.16 -17.41
N ASP A 236 13.10 9.51 -16.99
CA ASP A 236 14.35 8.92 -17.50
C ASP A 236 14.50 7.41 -17.19
N ASP A 237 13.82 6.90 -16.16
CA ASP A 237 13.82 5.46 -15.81
C ASP A 237 12.69 4.69 -16.51
N ARG A 238 11.66 5.38 -17.05
CA ARG A 238 10.57 4.72 -17.80
C ARG A 238 11.08 4.16 -19.12
N ASP A 239 11.90 4.93 -19.84
CA ASP A 239 12.55 4.48 -21.07
C ASP A 239 13.47 3.27 -20.81
N ALA A 240 14.18 3.25 -19.69
CA ALA A 240 15.05 2.14 -19.30
C ALA A 240 14.28 0.86 -18.87
N MET A 241 13.11 1.02 -18.23
CA MET A 241 12.24 -0.11 -17.87
C MET A 241 11.56 -0.73 -19.10
N ASP A 242 11.16 0.09 -20.07
CA ASP A 242 10.56 -0.39 -21.32
C ASP A 242 11.56 -1.21 -22.16
N ASP A 243 12.83 -0.81 -22.18
CA ASP A 243 13.91 -1.57 -22.85
C ASP A 243 14.15 -2.95 -22.20
N ILE A 244 14.08 -3.07 -20.87
CA ILE A 244 14.25 -4.36 -20.16
C ILE A 244 13.09 -5.32 -20.48
N ILE A 245 11.87 -4.79 -20.62
CA ILE A 245 10.69 -5.60 -20.95
C ILE A 245 10.77 -6.11 -22.39
N LEU A 246 11.22 -5.28 -23.33
CA LEU A 246 11.37 -5.68 -24.73
C LEU A 246 12.45 -6.75 -24.93
N ASP A 247 13.57 -6.68 -24.22
CA ASP A 247 14.67 -7.64 -24.40
C ASP A 247 14.32 -9.05 -23.86
N SER A 248 13.45 -9.13 -22.85
CA SER A 248 12.94 -10.42 -22.34
C SER A 248 11.99 -11.15 -23.33
N SER A 249 11.44 -10.42 -24.30
CA SER A 249 10.55 -10.96 -25.34
C SER A 249 11.26 -11.37 -26.63
N SER A 250 12.54 -10.97 -26.81
CA SER A 250 13.32 -11.23 -28.02
C SER A 250 14.14 -12.54 -27.99
N SER A 251 14.37 -13.11 -26.80
CA SER A 251 15.20 -14.32 -26.61
C SER A 251 14.50 -15.66 -26.92
N GLY A 252 13.32 -15.64 -27.54
CA GLY A 252 12.55 -16.84 -27.94
C GLY A 252 12.70 -17.24 -29.41
N GLY A 253 13.82 -16.89 -30.05
CA GLY A 253 14.13 -17.29 -31.42
C GLY A 253 14.30 -18.80 -31.54
N ASN A 254 13.32 -19.45 -32.15
CA ASN A 254 13.39 -20.82 -32.64
C ASN A 254 14.50 -20.96 -33.68
N ASP A 255 15.68 -21.43 -33.26
CA ASP A 255 16.64 -22.06 -34.16
C ASP A 255 16.15 -23.49 -34.46
N ASN A 256 15.15 -23.59 -35.34
CA ASN A 256 14.84 -24.84 -36.04
C ASN A 256 15.68 -24.87 -37.32
N ASP A 257 16.97 -25.16 -37.16
CA ASP A 257 17.81 -25.60 -38.28
C ASP A 257 17.38 -27.02 -38.67
N ASN A 258 16.49 -27.04 -39.65
CA ASN A 258 15.98 -28.25 -40.28
C ASN A 258 16.92 -28.58 -41.44
N ASP A 259 18.09 -29.15 -41.13
CA ASP A 259 19.01 -29.71 -42.12
C ASP A 259 18.41 -30.98 -42.72
N ASN A 260 17.70 -30.78 -43.83
CA ASN A 260 17.23 -31.83 -44.70
C ASN A 260 18.28 -32.04 -45.79
N ASP A 261 19.35 -32.76 -45.45
CA ASP A 261 20.31 -33.28 -46.42
C ASP A 261 19.66 -34.43 -47.19
N ASN A 262 19.22 -34.09 -48.40
CA ASN A 262 18.71 -35.00 -49.40
C ASN A 262 19.88 -35.30 -50.36
N ASP A 263 20.57 -36.41 -50.15
CA ASP A 263 21.53 -36.96 -51.11
C ASP A 263 21.15 -38.41 -51.45
N ASN A 264 20.76 -38.58 -52.73
CA ASN A 264 20.68 -39.77 -53.60
C ASN A 264 20.42 -41.17 -53.01
#